data_AF-A0ABD0PF94-F1
#
_entry.id   AF-A0ABD0PF94-F1
#
_cell.length_a   1.000
_cell.length_b   1.000
_cell.length_c   1.000
_cell.angle_alpha   90.00
_cell.angle_beta   90.00
_cell.angle_gamma   90.00
#
_symmetry.space_group_name_H-M   'P 1'
#
loop_
_entity.id
_entity.type
_entity.pdbx_description
1 polymer ?
#
loop_
_entity_poly.entity_id
_entity_poly.type
_entity_poly.pdbx_seq_one_letter_code
_entity_poly.pdbx_strand_id
1 'polypeptide(L)'
;MVPQPKPTHPYRTLGCVFNHKTFLANCQPSDAVELCVFDFTDGSRWKAMSEEAVRSVCAPGSTSSLPPTPPLCSPSVVPNEASNQLELEMRYLLAEHRK
;
A
#
# COMPACT_ATOMS: atom_id res chain seq x y z
N MET A 1 -11.29 24.23 -24.11
CA MET A 1 -10.39 23.99 -22.96
C MET A 1 -11.21 23.26 -21.91
N VAL A 2 -10.93 21.98 -21.66
CA VAL A 2 -11.73 21.16 -20.74
C VAL A 2 -11.35 21.51 -19.30
N PRO A 3 -12.30 21.81 -18.41
CA PRO A 3 -12.00 22.10 -17.01
C PRO A 3 -11.47 20.84 -16.32
N GLN A 4 -10.23 20.87 -15.85
CA GLN A 4 -9.67 19.77 -15.04
C GLN A 4 -10.17 19.90 -13.59
N PRO A 5 -10.54 18.78 -12.95
CA PRO A 5 -10.99 18.77 -11.56
C PRO A 5 -9.89 19.30 -10.63
N LYS A 6 -10.28 20.19 -9.70
CA LYS A 6 -9.35 20.76 -8.71
C LYS A 6 -8.80 19.63 -7.83
N PRO A 7 -7.47 19.47 -7.73
CA PRO A 7 -6.89 18.42 -6.89
C PRO A 7 -7.27 18.62 -5.42
N THR A 8 -7.95 17.64 -4.84
CA THR A 8 -8.36 17.61 -3.41
C THR A 8 -7.21 17.25 -2.47
N HIS A 9 -6.03 16.93 -3.00
CA HIS A 9 -4.88 16.45 -2.23
C HIS A 9 -3.71 17.44 -2.31
N PRO A 10 -2.94 17.60 -1.23
CA PRO A 10 -1.80 18.53 -1.19
C PRO A 10 -0.60 18.04 -2.01
N TYR A 11 -0.53 16.74 -2.31
CA TYR A 11 0.58 16.13 -3.03
C TYR A 11 0.40 16.26 -4.53
N ARG A 12 1.28 17.04 -5.18
CA ARG A 12 1.23 17.31 -6.62
C ARG A 12 2.48 16.88 -7.37
N THR A 13 3.51 16.43 -6.64
CA THR A 13 4.81 16.06 -7.21
C THR A 13 5.22 14.66 -6.79
N LEU A 14 5.90 13.94 -7.68
CA LEU A 14 6.35 12.56 -7.47
C LEU A 14 7.80 12.40 -7.95
N GLY A 15 8.74 12.31 -7.00
CA GLY A 15 10.17 12.16 -7.32
C GLY A 15 10.64 10.71 -7.38
N CYS A 16 10.01 9.80 -6.63
CA CYS A 16 10.34 8.38 -6.67
C CYS A 16 9.16 7.52 -6.19
N VAL A 17 9.22 6.22 -6.53
CA VAL A 17 8.33 5.19 -6.02
C VAL A 17 9.17 3.99 -5.57
N PHE A 18 8.75 3.33 -4.50
CA PHE A 18 9.47 2.18 -3.97
C PHE A 18 8.53 1.13 -3.36
N ASN A 19 9.01 -0.10 -3.30
CA ASN A 19 8.40 -1.19 -2.55
C ASN A 19 9.51 -2.05 -1.92
N HIS A 20 9.16 -3.24 -1.43
CA HIS A 20 10.10 -4.18 -0.81
C HIS A 20 11.12 -4.82 -1.77
N LYS A 21 11.04 -4.57 -3.09
CA LYS A 21 11.88 -5.15 -4.14
C LYS A 21 12.57 -4.11 -5.02
N THR A 22 11.90 -3.00 -5.28
CA THR A 22 12.33 -2.02 -6.28
C THR A 22 12.26 -0.60 -5.75
N PHE A 23 13.21 0.22 -6.21
CA PHE A 23 13.23 1.66 -6.01
C PHE A 23 13.41 2.32 -7.37
N LEU A 24 12.50 3.21 -7.76
CA LEU A 24 12.45 3.84 -9.07
C LEU A 24 12.42 5.36 -8.89
N ALA A 25 13.36 6.06 -9.51
CA ALA A 25 13.38 7.52 -9.56
C ALA A 25 12.61 8.02 -10.80
N ASN A 26 11.82 9.07 -10.62
CA ASN A 26 11.18 9.75 -11.74
C ASN A 26 12.26 10.50 -12.54
N CYS A 27 12.36 10.22 -13.83
CA CYS A 27 13.27 10.87 -14.77
C CYS A 27 12.52 11.62 -15.88
N GLN A 28 11.21 11.80 -15.72
CA GLN A 28 10.38 12.57 -16.64
C GLN A 28 10.72 14.08 -16.53
N PRO A 29 10.41 14.88 -17.57
CA PRO A 29 10.69 16.32 -17.55
C PRO A 29 9.96 17.11 -16.45
N SER A 30 8.90 16.54 -15.87
CA SER A 30 8.13 17.14 -14.79
C SER A 30 7.82 16.10 -13.72
N ASP A 31 7.92 16.51 -12.47
CA ASP A 31 7.47 15.73 -11.32
C ASP A 31 5.96 15.87 -11.08
N ALA A 32 5.24 16.69 -11.86
CA ALA A 32 3.82 16.91 -11.67
C ALA A 32 3.02 15.61 -11.86
N VAL A 33 2.33 15.16 -10.79
CA VAL A 33 1.51 13.94 -10.78
C VAL A 33 0.46 13.94 -11.89
N GLU A 34 -0.09 15.11 -12.23
CA GLU A 34 -1.09 15.29 -13.28
C GLU A 34 -0.59 14.93 -14.68
N LEU A 35 0.72 15.06 -14.92
CA LEU A 35 1.38 14.81 -16.21
C LEU A 35 2.29 13.59 -16.18
N CYS A 36 2.48 13.00 -15.00
CA CYS A 36 3.36 11.87 -14.77
C CYS A 36 2.76 10.60 -15.41
N VAL A 37 3.57 9.91 -16.21
CA VAL A 37 3.21 8.59 -16.74
C VAL A 37 3.66 7.51 -15.77
N PHE A 38 2.71 6.73 -15.27
CA PHE A 38 2.92 5.66 -14.30
C PHE A 38 3.28 4.30 -14.94
N ASP A 39 4.04 4.34 -16.04
CA ASP A 39 4.57 3.13 -16.67
C ASP A 39 5.97 2.84 -16.13
N PHE A 40 6.03 2.06 -15.04
CA PHE A 40 7.28 1.71 -14.37
C PHE A 40 8.20 0.76 -15.16
N THR A 41 7.75 0.26 -16.31
CA THR A 41 8.56 -0.59 -17.19
C THR A 41 9.38 0.23 -18.19
N ASP A 42 9.01 1.50 -18.41
CA ASP A 42 9.72 2.43 -19.27
C ASP A 42 10.95 3.03 -18.58
N GLY A 43 12.12 2.43 -18.85
CA GLY A 43 13.41 2.87 -18.32
C GLY A 43 13.84 4.29 -18.74
N SER A 44 13.20 4.89 -19.75
CA SER A 44 13.46 6.28 -20.14
C SER A 44 12.76 7.29 -19.21
N ARG A 45 11.69 6.85 -18.53
CA ARG A 45 10.87 7.67 -17.61
C ARG A 45 11.12 7.32 -16.16
N TRP A 46 11.43 6.06 -15.88
CA TRP A 46 11.63 5.55 -14.53
C TRP A 46 12.97 4.83 -14.44
N LYS A 47 13.90 5.42 -13.70
CA LYS A 47 15.22 4.83 -13.50
C LYS A 47 15.22 3.95 -12.26
N ALA A 48 15.34 2.64 -12.48
CA ALA A 48 15.50 1.68 -11.39
C ALA A 48 16.88 1.83 -10.73
N MET A 49 16.89 1.80 -9.41
CA MET A 49 18.10 1.57 -8.63
C MET A 49 18.54 0.12 -8.83
N SER A 50 19.85 -0.14 -8.84
CA SER A 50 20.37 -1.50 -8.97
C SER A 50 19.92 -2.36 -7.78
N GLU A 51 19.58 -3.61 -8.04
CA GLU A 51 19.14 -4.51 -6.97
C GLU A 51 20.20 -4.68 -5.88
N GLU A 52 21.49 -4.67 -6.25
CA GLU A 52 22.56 -4.76 -5.26
C GLU A 52 22.64 -3.54 -4.35
N ALA A 53 22.38 -2.35 -4.87
CA ALA A 53 22.30 -1.15 -4.03
C ALA A 53 21.10 -1.21 -3.09
N VAL A 54 19.95 -1.69 -3.57
CA VAL A 54 18.75 -1.90 -2.74
C VAL A 54 19.01 -2.95 -1.66
N ARG A 55 19.63 -4.09 -2.01
CA ARG A 55 20.00 -5.14 -1.06
C ARG A 55 21.01 -4.67 -0.02
N SER A 56 21.98 -3.83 -0.41
CA SER A 56 22.98 -3.30 0.51
C SER A 56 22.38 -2.47 1.65
N VAL A 57 21.25 -1.79 1.42
CA VAL A 57 20.57 -0.97 2.45
C VAL A 57 19.43 -1.71 3.15
N CYS A 58 18.85 -2.71 2.50
CA CYS A 58 17.77 -3.53 3.04
C CYS A 58 18.23 -4.88 3.63
N ALA A 59 19.55 -5.12 3.73
CA ALA A 59 20.05 -6.36 4.31
C ALA A 59 19.60 -6.51 5.77
N PRO A 60 19.28 -7.73 6.23
CA PRO A 60 18.86 -7.98 7.62
C PRO A 60 19.84 -7.35 8.61
N GLY A 61 19.38 -6.37 9.39
CA GLY A 61 20.20 -5.61 10.34
C GLY A 61 20.71 -4.24 9.88
N SER A 62 20.48 -3.85 8.62
CA SER A 62 20.96 -2.56 8.06
C SER A 62 20.05 -1.36 8.38
N THR A 63 18.78 -1.60 8.67
CA THR A 63 17.84 -0.58 9.15
C THR A 63 17.74 -0.63 10.68
N SER A 64 18.80 -0.20 11.36
CA SER A 64 18.95 -0.24 12.83
C SER A 64 17.97 0.66 13.60
N SER A 65 17.18 1.50 12.94
CA SER A 65 16.29 2.47 13.60
C SER A 65 14.79 2.16 13.53
N LEU A 66 14.37 1.19 12.72
CA LEU A 66 12.96 0.80 12.66
C LEU A 66 12.72 -0.42 13.55
N PRO A 67 11.69 -0.41 14.41
CA PRO A 67 11.30 -1.62 15.11
C PRO A 67 11.04 -2.72 14.08
N PRO A 68 11.40 -3.98 14.39
CA PRO A 68 11.20 -5.09 13.48
C PRO A 68 9.74 -5.07 13.01
N THR A 69 9.53 -5.29 11.70
CA THR A 69 8.18 -5.41 11.14
C THR A 69 7.39 -6.38 12.03
N PRO A 70 6.24 -5.97 12.59
CA PRO A 70 5.47 -6.86 13.44
C PRO A 70 5.22 -8.14 12.65
N PRO A 71 5.44 -9.32 13.26
CA PRO A 71 5.23 -10.57 12.56
C PRO A 71 3.81 -10.58 12.01
N LEU A 72 3.65 -11.04 10.76
CA LEU A 72 2.33 -11.28 10.20
C LEU A 72 1.68 -12.37 11.05
N CYS A 73 0.80 -11.96 11.98
CA CYS A 73 0.03 -12.88 12.79
C CYS A 73 -1.08 -13.48 11.94
N SER A 74 -1.36 -14.76 12.13
CA SER A 74 -2.61 -15.35 11.63
C SER A 74 -3.79 -14.60 12.23
N PRO A 75 -4.92 -14.50 11.51
CA PRO A 75 -6.15 -13.94 12.07
C PRO A 75 -6.47 -14.61 13.42
N SER A 76 -6.72 -13.80 14.45
CA SER A 76 -7.13 -14.31 15.77
C SER A 76 -8.55 -14.89 15.76
N VAL A 77 -9.28 -14.72 14.66
CA VAL A 77 -10.66 -15.13 14.50
C VAL A 77 -10.73 -16.20 13.41
N VAL A 78 -11.34 -17.34 13.74
CA VAL A 78 -11.73 -18.35 12.75
C VAL A 78 -13.02 -17.88 12.09
N PRO A 79 -13.03 -17.52 10.78
CA PRO A 79 -14.18 -16.86 10.15
C PRO A 79 -15.48 -17.66 10.26
N ASN A 80 -15.39 -18.97 10.13
CA ASN A 80 -16.55 -19.87 10.15
C ASN A 80 -17.20 -19.92 11.53
N GLU A 81 -16.40 -19.98 12.59
CA GLU A 81 -16.90 -20.03 13.97
C GLU A 81 -17.53 -18.69 14.36
N ALA A 82 -16.87 -17.57 14.03
CA ALA A 82 -17.41 -16.24 14.29
C ALA A 82 -18.72 -15.98 13.52
N SER A 83 -18.82 -16.44 12.27
CA SER A 83 -20.05 -16.35 11.48
C SER A 83 -21.18 -17.14 12.12
N ASN A 84 -20.93 -18.39 12.53
CA ASN A 84 -21.94 -19.23 13.16
C ASN A 84 -22.42 -18.66 14.50
N GLN A 85 -21.49 -18.15 15.31
CA GLN A 85 -21.84 -17.50 16.57
C GLN A 85 -22.71 -16.26 16.34
N LEU A 86 -22.32 -15.40 15.39
CA LEU A 86 -23.10 -14.21 15.06
C LEU A 86 -24.52 -14.55 14.60
N GLU A 87 -24.67 -15.57 13.77
CA GLU A 87 -25.98 -16.04 13.31
C GLU A 87 -26.85 -16.54 14.48
N LEU A 88 -26.27 -17.30 15.41
CA LEU A 88 -26.97 -17.82 16.57
C LEU A 88 -27.48 -16.68 17.47
N GLU A 89 -26.63 -15.71 17.77
CA GLU A 89 -27.01 -14.50 18.53
C GLU A 89 -28.13 -13.73 17.83
N MET A 90 -28.05 -13.56 16.51
CA MET A 90 -29.10 -12.88 15.74
C MET A 90 -30.43 -13.60 15.82
N ARG A 91 -30.44 -14.93 15.70
CA ARG A 91 -31.66 -15.75 15.82
C ARG A 91 -32.26 -15.62 17.21
N TYR A 92 -31.44 -15.62 18.26
CA TYR A 92 -31.89 -15.42 19.64
C TYR A 92 -32.56 -14.05 19.81
N LEU A 93 -31.89 -12.97 19.39
CA LEU A 93 -32.44 -11.61 19.48
C LEU A 93 -33.76 -11.45 18.71
N LEU A 94 -33.86 -12.04 17.51
CA LEU A 94 -35.09 -12.03 16.73
C LEU A 94 -36.22 -12.84 17.40
N ALA A 95 -35.89 -13.95 18.07
CA ALA A 95 -36.87 -14.74 18.80
C ALA A 95 -37.40 -13.99 20.02
N GLU A 96 -36.52 -13.30 20.77
CA GLU A 96 -36.92 -12.46 21.91
C GLU A 96 -37.77 -11.26 21.46
N HIS A 97 -37.41 -10.58 20.37
CA HIS A 97 -38.18 -9.45 19.85
C HIS A 97 -39.58 -9.84 19.34
N ARG A 98 -39.78 -11.11 18.95
CA ARG A 98 -41.08 -11.61 18.46
C ARG A 98 -42.00 -12.10 19.58
N LYS A 99 -41.54 -12.15 20.83
CA LYS A 99 -42.37 -12.36 22.01
C LYS A 99 -43.03 -11.06 22.43
#